data_AF-A0A7J4DVR4-F1
#
_entry.id   AF-A0A7J4DVR4-F1
#
_cell.length_a   1.000
_cell.length_b   1.000
_cell.length_c   1.000
_cell.angle_alpha   90.00
_cell.angle_beta   90.00
_cell.angle_gamma   90.00
#
_symmetry.space_group_name_H-M   'P 1'
#
loop_
_entity.id
_entity.type
_entity.pdbx_description
1 polymer ?
#
loop_
_entity_poly.entity_id
_entity_poly.type
_entity_poly.pdbx_seq_one_letter_code
_entity_poly.pdbx_strand_id
1 'polypeptide(L)'
;MATEAPLTHLHSLLRTLLNDPIQAEKIKQKTLLGTIENWNIITVTSNSYKLTFHLHPNGRFRITAIIHLEEDRLLELLEQFEDLGFNVDVDVDRLIAVKNMKTIDFQVVRKVAQLLRGLKK
;
A
#
# COMPACT_ATOMS: atom_id res chain seq x y z
N MET A 1 21.40 -13.02 -8.30
CA MET A 1 20.71 -12.18 -9.31
C MET A 1 19.39 -11.74 -8.69
N ALA A 2 19.23 -10.45 -8.40
CA ALA A 2 18.03 -9.94 -7.75
C ALA A 2 16.88 -9.86 -8.77
N THR A 3 15.72 -10.38 -8.40
CA THR A 3 14.50 -10.46 -9.19
C THR A 3 13.91 -9.07 -9.43
N GLU A 4 14.21 -8.45 -10.58
CA GLU A 4 13.65 -7.15 -10.98
C GLU A 4 12.17 -7.23 -11.40
N ALA A 5 11.72 -8.38 -11.90
CA ALA A 5 10.38 -8.56 -12.46
C ALA A 5 9.21 -8.25 -11.48
N PRO A 6 9.23 -8.67 -10.20
CA PRO A 6 8.16 -8.37 -9.26
C PRO A 6 8.04 -6.88 -8.92
N LEU A 7 9.17 -6.17 -8.85
CA LEU A 7 9.20 -4.74 -8.54
C LEU A 7 8.67 -3.93 -9.72
N THR A 8 9.12 -4.24 -10.94
CA THR A 8 8.64 -3.60 -12.18
C THR A 8 7.14 -3.83 -12.37
N HIS A 9 6.66 -5.05 -12.13
CA HIS A 9 5.23 -5.36 -12.23
C HIS A 9 4.40 -4.62 -11.17
N LEU A 10 4.86 -4.58 -9.92
CA LEU A 10 4.20 -3.83 -8.85
C LEU A 10 4.13 -2.33 -9.18
N HIS A 11 5.24 -1.75 -9.66
CA HIS A 11 5.27 -0.34 -10.06
C HIS A 11 4.28 -0.04 -11.18
N SER A 12 4.25 -0.87 -12.24
CA SER A 12 3.29 -0.74 -13.33
C SER A 12 1.84 -0.88 -12.85
N LEU A 13 1.57 -1.84 -11.96
CA LEU A 13 0.23 -2.08 -11.42
C LEU A 13 -0.27 -0.88 -10.61
N LEU A 14 0.57 -0.32 -9.73
CA LEU A 14 0.21 0.84 -8.93
C LEU A 14 -0.06 2.07 -9.80
N ARG A 15 0.75 2.27 -10.85
CA ARG A 15 0.54 3.35 -11.83
C ARG A 15 -0.84 3.26 -12.49
N THR A 16 -1.25 2.06 -12.89
CA THR A 16 -2.54 1.83 -13.57
C THR A 16 -3.73 1.93 -12.61
N LEU A 17 -3.63 1.34 -11.42
CA LEU A 17 -4.78 1.21 -10.51
C LEU A 17 -5.15 2.52 -9.81
N LEU A 18 -4.14 3.35 -9.53
CA LEU A 18 -4.37 4.57 -8.79
C LEU A 18 -4.84 5.72 -9.69
N ASN A 19 -4.74 5.59 -11.02
CA ASN A 19 -5.35 6.44 -12.05
C ASN A 19 -5.37 7.94 -11.71
N ASP A 20 -4.28 8.39 -11.12
CA ASP A 20 -4.14 9.75 -10.66
C ASP A 20 -2.94 10.39 -11.36
N PRO A 21 -3.10 11.58 -11.94
CA PRO A 21 -1.97 12.48 -12.13
C PRO A 21 -1.41 12.99 -10.80
N ILE A 22 -1.74 12.39 -9.63
CA ILE A 22 -0.90 12.40 -8.43
C ILE A 22 0.50 12.01 -8.88
N GLN A 23 1.25 13.05 -9.18
CA GLN A 23 2.62 13.13 -8.76
C GLN A 23 3.47 12.05 -9.43
N ALA A 24 3.52 11.99 -10.76
CA ALA A 24 4.74 11.48 -11.40
C ALA A 24 6.00 12.23 -10.86
N GLU A 25 5.82 13.43 -10.27
CA GLU A 25 6.83 14.23 -9.56
C GLU A 25 6.93 14.05 -8.01
N LYS A 26 5.89 13.56 -7.32
CA LYS A 26 5.91 13.20 -5.86
C LYS A 26 5.44 11.76 -5.54
N ILE A 27 5.45 10.83 -6.50
CA ILE A 27 6.34 9.68 -6.34
C ILE A 27 7.72 10.33 -6.28
N LYS A 28 8.00 11.00 -5.15
CA LYS A 28 9.35 11.16 -4.72
C LYS A 28 9.69 9.70 -4.57
N GLN A 29 10.36 9.19 -5.58
CA GLN A 29 11.43 8.26 -5.42
C GLN A 29 12.45 8.84 -4.41
N LYS A 30 12.01 9.25 -3.21
CA LYS A 30 12.45 8.59 -2.01
C LYS A 30 11.83 7.17 -2.05
N THR A 31 12.05 6.35 -3.06
CA THR A 31 13.27 5.52 -3.09
C THR A 31 14.36 6.15 -2.23
N LEU A 32 14.12 6.16 -0.92
CA LEU A 32 15.14 5.53 -0.12
C LEU A 32 15.18 4.12 -0.72
N LEU A 33 16.14 3.89 -1.62
CA LEU A 33 16.89 2.64 -1.60
C LEU A 33 17.62 2.59 -0.25
N GLY A 34 16.86 2.72 0.83
CA GLY A 34 17.28 2.54 2.18
C GLY A 34 16.96 1.10 2.42
N THR A 35 17.96 0.25 2.20
CA THR A 35 18.00 -1.09 2.74
C THR A 35 18.06 -1.00 4.26
N ILE A 36 16.93 -0.65 4.90
CA ILE A 36 16.72 -1.12 6.26
C ILE A 36 16.48 -2.61 6.07
N GLU A 37 17.49 -3.42 6.36
CA GLU A 37 17.41 -4.88 6.30
C GLU A 37 17.04 -5.45 4.91
N ASN A 38 17.59 -4.89 3.82
CA ASN A 38 17.36 -5.37 2.44
C ASN A 38 15.92 -5.27 1.91
N TRP A 39 15.05 -4.39 2.41
CA TRP A 39 13.71 -4.21 1.82
C TRP A 39 13.69 -3.12 0.72
N ASN A 40 13.03 -3.41 -0.41
CA ASN A 40 12.62 -2.40 -1.38
C ASN A 40 11.30 -1.78 -0.93
N ILE A 41 11.21 -0.46 -0.85
CA ILE A 41 10.03 0.23 -0.30
C ILE A 41 9.44 1.18 -1.34
N ILE A 42 8.13 1.04 -1.59
CA ILE A 42 7.35 1.94 -2.43
C ILE A 42 6.28 2.57 -1.55
N THR A 43 6.26 3.90 -1.46
CA THR A 43 5.24 4.64 -0.73
C THR A 43 4.42 5.49 -1.68
N VAL A 44 3.10 5.44 -1.51
CA VAL A 44 2.09 6.26 -2.18
C VAL A 44 1.36 7.06 -1.11
N THR A 45 1.24 8.36 -1.30
CA THR A 45 0.54 9.26 -0.37
C THR A 45 -0.51 10.09 -1.08
N SER A 46 -1.63 10.28 -0.41
CA SER A 46 -2.74 11.20 -0.71
C SER A 46 -3.01 12.06 0.53
N ASN A 47 -3.91 13.03 0.43
CA ASN A 47 -4.39 13.80 1.58
C ASN A 47 -5.07 12.89 2.63
N SER A 48 -5.75 11.83 2.17
CA SER A 48 -6.54 10.94 3.04
C SER A 48 -5.84 9.63 3.38
N TYR A 49 -4.67 9.31 2.80
CA TYR A 49 -3.97 8.05 3.12
C TYR A 49 -2.48 8.04 2.78
N LYS A 50 -1.75 7.14 3.43
CA LYS A 50 -0.39 6.72 3.13
C LYS A 50 -0.36 5.20 2.99
N LEU A 51 -0.01 4.70 1.81
CA LEU A 51 0.14 3.29 1.49
C LEU A 51 1.61 2.98 1.22
N THR A 52 2.15 1.96 1.90
CA THR A 52 3.54 1.55 1.78
C THR A 52 3.63 0.06 1.48
N PHE A 53 4.35 -0.27 0.41
CA PHE A 53 4.67 -1.63 0.01
C PHE A 53 6.13 -1.90 0.30
N HIS A 54 6.41 -3.00 1.00
CA HIS A 54 7.76 -3.45 1.29
C HIS A 54 7.96 -4.79 0.60
N LEU A 55 8.99 -4.90 -0.23
CA LEU A 55 9.36 -6.10 -0.98
C LEU A 55 10.80 -6.51 -0.62
N HIS A 56 10.94 -7.63 0.05
CA HIS A 56 12.23 -8.21 0.37
C HIS A 56 12.73 -9.11 -0.79
N PRO A 57 14.04 -9.17 -1.08
CA PRO A 57 14.62 -10.00 -2.15
C PRO A 57 14.32 -11.49 -2.06
N ASN A 58 14.01 -11.99 -0.85
CA ASN A 58 13.60 -13.39 -0.63
C ASN A 58 12.12 -13.65 -0.95
N GLY A 59 11.39 -12.67 -1.48
CA GLY A 59 9.97 -12.79 -1.84
C GLY A 59 8.99 -12.32 -0.75
N ARG A 60 9.43 -12.11 0.51
CA ARG A 60 8.55 -11.58 1.56
C ARG A 60 8.00 -10.21 1.16
N PHE A 61 6.73 -10.00 1.47
CA PHE A 61 6.01 -8.81 1.07
C PHE A 61 5.18 -8.26 2.24
N ARG A 62 5.17 -6.95 2.42
CA ARG A 62 4.35 -6.27 3.44
C ARG A 62 3.62 -5.10 2.83
N ILE A 63 2.34 -4.97 3.13
CA ILE A 63 1.54 -3.79 2.85
C ILE A 63 1.22 -3.10 4.17
N THR A 64 1.40 -1.78 4.21
CA THR A 64 0.99 -0.92 5.31
C THR A 64 0.13 0.20 4.76
N ALA A 65 -1.13 0.28 5.16
CA ALA A 65 -2.02 1.38 4.83
C ALA A 65 -2.31 2.18 6.11
N ILE A 66 -2.13 3.48 6.05
CA ILE A 66 -2.53 4.43 7.09
C ILE A 66 -3.53 5.35 6.43
N ILE A 67 -4.76 5.39 6.93
CA ILE A 67 -5.87 6.08 6.28
C ILE A 67 -6.47 7.07 7.30
N HIS A 68 -6.61 8.33 6.91
CA HIS A 68 -7.23 9.39 7.70
C HIS A 68 -8.67 9.57 7.21
N LEU A 69 -9.66 9.35 8.07
CA LEU A 69 -11.07 9.35 7.70
C LEU A 69 -11.97 9.97 8.75
N GLU A 70 -13.12 10.44 8.28
CA GLU A 70 -14.28 10.72 9.12
C GLU A 70 -14.89 9.39 9.62
N GLU A 71 -15.44 9.40 10.84
CA GLU A 71 -15.92 8.22 11.60
C GLU A 71 -16.80 7.26 10.77
N ASP A 72 -17.73 7.80 9.97
CA ASP A 72 -18.73 7.02 9.24
C ASP A 72 -18.15 6.06 8.19
N ARG A 73 -16.93 6.32 7.68
CA ARG A 73 -16.28 5.48 6.67
C ARG A 73 -15.23 4.55 7.24
N LEU A 74 -14.91 4.70 8.53
CA LEU A 74 -13.82 3.98 9.17
C LEU A 74 -14.20 2.52 9.42
N LEU A 75 -15.44 2.26 9.86
CA LEU A 75 -15.97 0.92 10.11
C LEU A 75 -16.03 0.07 8.83
N GLU A 76 -16.56 0.62 7.73
CA GLU A 76 -16.65 -0.10 6.45
C GLU A 76 -15.25 -0.51 5.94
N LEU A 77 -14.27 0.39 6.06
CA LEU A 77 -12.92 0.09 5.63
C LEU A 77 -12.21 -0.89 6.55
N LEU A 78 -12.47 -0.83 7.86
CA LEU A 78 -11.96 -1.80 8.81
C LEU A 78 -12.38 -3.22 8.39
N GLU A 79 -13.66 -3.45 8.18
CA GLU A 79 -14.19 -4.76 7.76
C GLU A 79 -13.56 -5.21 6.44
N GLN A 80 -13.45 -4.32 5.45
CA GLN A 80 -12.84 -4.64 4.16
C GLN A 80 -11.35 -4.99 4.28
N PHE A 81 -10.59 -4.34 5.17
CA PHE A 81 -9.18 -4.68 5.40
C PHE A 81 -9.03 -5.99 6.19
N GLU A 82 -9.90 -6.25 7.17
CA GLU A 82 -9.93 -7.52 7.91
C GLU A 82 -10.28 -8.70 7.00
N ASP A 83 -11.24 -8.54 6.10
CA ASP A 83 -11.61 -9.54 5.08
C ASP A 83 -10.46 -9.84 4.12
N LEU A 84 -9.63 -8.84 3.83
CA LEU A 84 -8.39 -9.01 3.09
C LEU A 84 -7.28 -9.64 3.93
N GLY A 85 -7.52 -9.95 5.20
CA GLY A 85 -6.60 -10.54 6.16
C GLY A 85 -5.47 -9.58 6.55
N PHE A 86 -5.76 -8.28 6.66
CA PHE A 86 -4.88 -7.33 7.32
C PHE A 86 -5.09 -7.41 8.83
N ASN A 87 -4.02 -7.15 9.58
CA ASN A 87 -4.16 -6.77 10.97
C ASN A 87 -4.46 -5.27 11.01
N VAL A 88 -5.60 -4.89 11.57
CA VAL A 88 -6.09 -3.51 11.57
C VAL A 88 -6.09 -2.97 12.99
N ASP A 89 -5.65 -1.74 13.14
CA ASP A 89 -5.69 -0.97 14.36
C ASP A 89 -6.31 0.40 14.08
N VAL A 90 -7.03 0.96 15.04
CA VAL A 90 -7.73 2.24 14.90
C VAL A 90 -7.27 3.18 16.01
N ASP A 91 -6.72 4.32 15.61
CA ASP A 91 -6.25 5.37 16.50
C ASP A 91 -6.98 6.68 16.17
N VAL A 92 -7.93 7.07 17.03
CA VAL A 92 -8.75 8.30 16.98
C VAL A 92 -9.38 8.60 15.60
N ASP A 93 -8.61 9.15 14.67
CA ASP A 93 -9.01 9.58 13.33
C ASP A 93 -8.37 8.75 12.19
N ARG A 94 -7.67 7.65 12.55
CA ARG A 94 -6.82 6.88 11.64
C ARG A 94 -7.07 5.39 11.73
N LEU A 95 -7.09 4.77 10.56
CA LEU A 95 -7.04 3.32 10.40
C LEU A 95 -5.63 2.93 9.95
N ILE A 96 -5.00 2.03 10.69
CA ILE A 96 -3.69 1.45 10.40
C ILE A 96 -3.88 -0.02 10.07
N ALA A 97 -3.71 -0.39 8.80
CA ALA A 97 -3.82 -1.77 8.35
C ALA A 97 -2.45 -2.30 7.89
N VAL A 98 -2.03 -3.44 8.43
CA VAL A 98 -0.77 -4.11 8.10
C VAL A 98 -0.99 -5.55 7.70
N LYS A 99 -0.47 -5.95 6.54
CA LYS A 99 -0.47 -7.36 6.10
C LYS A 99 0.93 -7.81 5.72
N ASN A 100 1.37 -8.89 6.34
CA ASN A 100 2.61 -9.58 6.00
C ASN A 100 2.30 -10.83 5.17
N MET A 101 3.06 -11.06 4.10
CA MET A 101 2.87 -12.17 3.17
C MET A 101 4.22 -12.80 2.83
N LYS A 102 4.22 -14.11 2.60
CA LYS A 102 5.43 -14.86 2.19
C LYS A 102 5.85 -14.55 0.75
N THR A 103 4.88 -14.22 -0.10
CA THR A 103 5.04 -13.84 -1.50
C THR A 103 4.12 -12.67 -1.81
N ILE A 104 4.41 -11.93 -2.89
CA ILE A 104 3.49 -10.89 -3.37
C ILE A 104 2.18 -11.52 -3.86
N ASP A 105 1.05 -11.00 -3.38
CA ASP A 105 -0.27 -11.32 -3.88
C ASP A 105 -0.83 -10.10 -4.62
N PHE A 106 -0.79 -10.17 -5.96
CA PHE A 106 -1.26 -9.07 -6.79
C PHE A 106 -2.78 -8.87 -6.75
N GLN A 107 -3.57 -9.88 -6.32
CA GLN A 107 -5.01 -9.71 -6.10
C GLN A 107 -5.26 -8.84 -4.87
N VAL A 108 -4.52 -9.08 -3.79
CA VAL A 108 -4.58 -8.22 -2.59
C VAL A 108 -4.16 -6.80 -2.93
N VAL A 109 -3.05 -6.62 -3.66
CA VAL A 109 -2.60 -5.28 -4.09
C VAL A 109 -3.69 -4.57 -4.91
N ARG A 110 -4.36 -5.30 -5.82
CA ARG A 110 -5.48 -4.75 -6.62
C ARG A 110 -6.65 -4.31 -5.76
N LYS A 111 -7.10 -5.16 -4.86
CA LYS A 111 -8.23 -4.85 -3.96
C LYS A 111 -7.91 -3.64 -3.09
N VAL A 112 -6.73 -3.59 -2.46
CA VAL A 112 -6.30 -2.43 -1.65
C VAL A 112 -6.31 -1.14 -2.46
N ALA A 113 -5.77 -1.15 -3.69
CA ALA A 113 -5.79 0.04 -4.53
C ALA A 113 -7.22 0.48 -4.93
N GLN A 114 -8.14 -0.48 -5.13
CA GLN A 114 -9.55 -0.19 -5.39
C GLN A 114 -10.25 0.44 -4.18
N LEU A 115 -10.03 -0.09 -2.98
CA LEU A 115 -10.56 0.47 -1.73
C LEU A 115 -10.13 1.94 -1.57
N LEU A 116 -8.84 2.19 -1.76
CA LEU A 116 -8.28 3.53 -1.62
C LEU A 116 -8.72 4.49 -2.74
N ARG A 117 -9.09 3.99 -3.92
CA ARG A 117 -9.68 4.83 -4.97
C ARG A 117 -11.08 5.31 -4.58
N GLY A 118 -11.86 4.49 -3.87
CA GLY A 118 -13.17 4.89 -3.34
C GLY A 118 -13.09 6.00 -2.29
N LEU A 119 -11.91 6.25 -1.72
CA LEU A 119 -11.68 7.32 -0.75
C LEU A 119 -11.43 8.70 -1.36
N LYS A 120 -11.20 8.79 -2.68
CA LYS A 120 -11.01 10.08 -3.36
C LYS A 120 -12.36 10.80 -3.50
N LYS A 121 -12.67 11.70 -2.57
CA LYS A 121 -13.62 12.79 -2.74
C LYS A 121 -12.98 14.07 -2.24
#